data_AF-A0A317KJE7-F1
#
_entry.id   AF-A0A317KJE7-F1
#
_cell.length_a   1.000
_cell.length_b   1.000
_cell.length_c   1.000
_cell.angle_alpha   90.00
_cell.angle_beta   90.00
_cell.angle_gamma   90.00
#
_symmetry.space_group_name_H-M   'P 1'
#
loop_
_entity.id
_entity.type
_entity.pdbx_description
1 polymer ?
#
loop_
_entity_poly.entity_id
_entity_poly.type
_entity_poly.pdbx_seq_one_letter_code
_entity_poly.pdbx_strand_id
1 'polypeptide(L)'
;GSGSGRPRRPPGPRPMVVHAARHCYDHAYAGAGNWPFNTAYAGLHGMDAFVTRLRSLTEAEAFVAAGIPLIVSAAFRAGEVPGLDYDTRGHLMVLVGFTATGDPVLNDPYAADDEGVRRTVDRDRFEAVWQAGSGGVAYVVRPAGVPLPPAPAQANW
;
A
#
# COMPACT_ATOMS: atom_id res chain seq x y z
N GLY A 1 34.59 -4.98 -18.46
CA GLY A 1 34.46 -4.93 -16.99
C GLY A 1 32.99 -4.80 -16.66
N SER A 2 32.42 -5.84 -16.05
CA SER A 2 31.01 -5.97 -15.69
C SER A 2 30.61 -5.03 -14.56
N GLY A 3 29.83 -4.00 -14.87
CA GLY A 3 29.15 -3.18 -13.87
C GLY A 3 27.91 -3.89 -13.33
N SER A 4 28.08 -4.77 -12.34
CA SER A 4 26.94 -5.26 -11.54
C SER A 4 26.69 -4.31 -10.37
N GLY A 5 25.87 -3.28 -10.61
CA GLY A 5 25.34 -2.45 -9.54
C GLY A 5 24.30 -3.24 -8.74
N ARG A 6 24.72 -3.91 -7.66
CA ARG A 6 23.77 -4.38 -6.65
C ARG A 6 23.06 -3.15 -6.07
N PRO A 7 21.72 -3.10 -6.01
CA PRO A 7 21.01 -1.99 -5.39
C PRO A 7 21.46 -1.85 -3.93
N ARG A 8 21.88 -0.63 -3.56
CA ARG A 8 22.29 -0.30 -2.19
C ARG A 8 21.10 -0.49 -1.27
N ARG A 9 21.27 -1.35 -0.26
CA ARG A 9 20.31 -1.56 0.83
C ARG A 9 20.21 -0.26 1.67
N PRO A 10 19.01 0.19 2.06
CA PRO A 10 18.85 1.33 2.97
C PRO A 10 19.57 1.10 4.32
N PRO A 11 20.03 2.16 5.01
CA PRO A 11 20.83 2.05 6.22
C PRO A 11 20.03 1.60 7.44
N GLY A 12 20.57 0.62 8.18
CA GLY A 12 20.19 0.26 9.56
C GLY A 12 18.78 -0.31 9.77
N PRO A 13 18.53 -1.09 10.85
CA PRO A 13 17.18 -1.54 11.15
C PRO A 13 16.32 -0.35 11.55
N ARG A 14 15.20 -0.13 10.85
CA ARG A 14 14.13 0.80 11.25
C ARG A 14 13.41 0.18 12.46
N PRO A 15 13.67 0.58 13.72
CA PRO A 15 13.30 -0.23 14.89
C PRO A 15 11.79 -0.42 15.03
N MET A 16 11.01 0.59 14.63
CA MET A 16 9.55 0.51 14.61
C MET A 16 9.00 -0.42 13.55
N VAL A 17 9.64 -0.50 12.38
CA VAL A 17 9.29 -1.48 11.34
C VAL A 17 9.60 -2.89 11.83
N VAL A 18 10.77 -3.09 12.46
CA VAL A 18 11.15 -4.39 13.03
C VAL A 18 10.18 -4.81 14.15
N HIS A 19 9.80 -3.87 15.00
CA HIS A 19 8.82 -4.11 16.06
C HIS A 19 7.47 -4.54 15.48
N ALA A 20 6.89 -3.73 14.59
CA ALA A 20 5.61 -4.06 13.95
C ALA A 20 5.67 -5.40 13.21
N ALA A 21 6.73 -5.66 12.42
CA ALA A 21 6.89 -6.91 11.69
C ALA A 21 6.95 -8.14 12.62
N ARG A 22 7.57 -8.02 13.81
CA ARG A 22 7.57 -9.10 14.82
C ARG A 22 6.18 -9.35 15.38
N HIS A 23 5.41 -8.30 15.63
CA HIS A 23 4.05 -8.41 16.15
C HIS A 23 3.01 -8.83 15.11
N CYS A 24 3.34 -8.73 13.82
CA CYS A 24 2.50 -9.15 12.71
C CYS A 24 3.00 -10.43 12.01
N TYR A 25 3.93 -11.17 12.60
CA TYR A 25 4.46 -12.38 11.99
C TYR A 25 3.42 -13.50 12.02
N ASP A 26 3.05 -14.01 10.85
CA ASP A 26 2.14 -15.13 10.66
C ASP A 26 2.97 -16.41 10.46
N HIS A 27 2.93 -17.30 11.44
CA HIS A 27 3.66 -18.56 11.42
C HIS A 27 3.15 -19.55 10.37
N ALA A 28 1.86 -19.49 9.99
CA ALA A 28 1.32 -20.34 8.93
C ALA A 28 1.77 -19.85 7.54
N TYR A 29 1.87 -18.54 7.37
CA TYR A 29 2.41 -17.91 6.16
C TYR A 29 3.96 -17.86 6.12
N ALA A 30 4.62 -18.03 7.27
CA ALA A 30 6.05 -17.86 7.47
C ALA A 30 6.59 -16.46 7.12
N GLY A 31 5.78 -15.42 7.33
CA GLY A 31 6.12 -14.03 6.98
C GLY A 31 5.29 -12.98 7.72
N ALA A 32 5.68 -11.72 7.59
CA ALA A 32 4.85 -10.58 7.97
C ALA A 32 4.10 -10.04 6.74
N GLY A 33 3.04 -9.25 6.95
CA GLY A 33 2.21 -8.72 5.87
C GLY A 33 0.81 -9.33 5.77
N ASN A 34 0.42 -10.16 6.74
CA ASN A 34 -0.96 -10.60 6.90
C ASN A 34 -1.86 -9.40 7.29
N TRP A 35 -2.93 -9.19 6.52
CA TRP A 35 -3.71 -7.97 6.58
C TRP A 35 -4.51 -7.85 7.89
N PRO A 36 -5.27 -8.88 8.32
CA PRO A 36 -5.85 -8.93 9.66
C PRO A 36 -4.84 -8.70 10.79
N PHE A 37 -3.62 -9.21 10.69
CA PHE A 37 -2.62 -9.04 11.76
C PHE A 37 -2.14 -7.59 11.83
N ASN A 38 -1.95 -6.95 10.67
CA ASN A 38 -1.61 -5.53 10.59
C ASN A 38 -2.74 -4.64 11.16
N THR A 39 -4.01 -4.93 10.84
CA THR A 39 -5.14 -4.15 11.37
C THR A 39 -5.30 -4.35 12.88
N ALA A 40 -5.16 -5.59 13.37
CA ALA A 40 -5.18 -5.88 14.81
C ALA A 40 -4.04 -5.18 15.56
N TYR A 41 -2.82 -5.20 14.99
CA TYR A 41 -1.68 -4.49 15.56
C TYR A 41 -1.92 -2.99 15.64
N ALA A 42 -2.50 -2.37 14.59
CA ALA A 42 -2.86 -0.96 14.61
C ALA A 42 -3.87 -0.64 15.73
N GLY A 43 -4.84 -1.52 15.96
CA GLY A 43 -5.81 -1.42 17.05
C GLY A 43 -5.18 -1.37 18.45
N LEU A 44 -4.08 -2.10 18.68
CA LEU A 44 -3.32 -2.02 19.94
C LEU A 44 -2.73 -0.64 20.22
N HIS A 45 -2.60 0.20 19.18
CA HIS A 45 -2.11 1.58 19.28
C HIS A 45 -3.23 2.62 19.17
N GLY A 46 -4.49 2.22 19.42
CA GLY A 46 -5.64 3.13 19.47
C GLY A 46 -6.16 3.58 18.09
N MET A 47 -5.78 2.89 17.03
CA MET A 47 -6.26 3.15 15.68
C MET A 47 -7.52 2.33 15.39
N ASP A 48 -8.41 2.89 14.56
CA ASP A 48 -9.47 2.11 13.93
C ASP A 48 -8.95 1.59 12.58
N ALA A 49 -9.06 0.29 12.37
CA ALA A 49 -8.47 -0.38 11.22
C ALA A 49 -9.31 -1.56 10.74
N PHE A 50 -9.50 -1.65 9.43
CA PHE A 50 -10.29 -2.71 8.80
C PHE A 50 -9.78 -3.01 7.39
N VAL A 51 -10.19 -4.17 6.87
CA VAL A 51 -9.94 -4.57 5.48
C VAL A 51 -11.24 -4.38 4.69
N THR A 52 -11.14 -3.80 3.51
CA THR A 52 -12.25 -3.62 2.57
C THR A 52 -11.81 -3.98 1.15
N ARG A 53 -12.78 -4.07 0.24
CA ARG A 53 -12.56 -4.20 -1.19
C ARG A 53 -13.14 -2.98 -1.89
N LEU A 54 -12.30 -2.22 -2.57
CA LEU A 54 -12.67 -1.06 -3.35
C LEU A 54 -12.82 -1.44 -4.83
N ARG A 55 -13.80 -0.85 -5.49
CA ARG A 55 -14.16 -1.15 -6.89
C ARG A 55 -13.29 -0.43 -7.90
N SER A 56 -12.68 0.69 -7.49
CA SER A 56 -11.85 1.53 -8.34
C SER A 56 -11.01 2.50 -7.50
N LEU A 57 -10.04 3.16 -8.14
CA LEU A 57 -9.30 4.29 -7.59
C LEU A 57 -10.22 5.48 -7.32
N THR A 58 -11.40 5.56 -7.95
CA THR A 58 -12.40 6.59 -7.62
C THR A 58 -12.91 6.45 -6.19
N GLU A 59 -13.08 5.22 -5.70
CA GLU A 59 -13.41 5.00 -4.28
C GLU A 59 -12.21 5.27 -3.38
N ALA A 60 -11.01 4.93 -3.84
CA ALA A 60 -9.78 5.20 -3.11
C ALA A 60 -9.54 6.71 -2.92
N GLU A 61 -9.87 7.53 -3.92
CA GLU A 61 -9.83 8.99 -3.86
C GLU A 61 -10.66 9.54 -2.70
N ALA A 62 -11.83 8.95 -2.41
CA ALA A 62 -12.68 9.40 -1.32
C ALA A 62 -11.98 9.29 0.05
N PHE A 63 -11.23 8.21 0.29
CA PHE A 63 -10.43 8.03 1.51
C PHE A 63 -9.28 9.02 1.58
N VAL A 64 -8.52 9.14 0.49
CA VAL A 64 -7.37 10.05 0.43
C VAL A 64 -7.81 11.50 0.60
N ALA A 65 -8.94 11.89 0.01
CA ALA A 65 -9.56 13.21 0.21
C ALA A 65 -10.03 13.45 1.66
N ALA A 66 -10.42 12.39 2.37
CA ALA A 66 -10.72 12.44 3.80
C ALA A 66 -9.46 12.44 4.70
N GLY A 67 -8.25 12.47 4.11
CA GLY A 67 -6.98 12.43 4.82
C GLY A 67 -6.58 11.03 5.31
N ILE A 68 -7.18 9.98 4.74
CA ILE A 68 -6.93 8.59 5.11
C ILE A 68 -6.12 7.92 3.99
N PRO A 69 -4.80 7.67 4.17
CA PRO A 69 -4.03 6.89 3.20
C PRO A 69 -4.49 5.43 3.22
N LEU A 70 -4.32 4.74 2.10
CA LEU A 70 -4.73 3.35 1.94
C LEU A 70 -3.53 2.45 1.74
N ILE A 71 -3.53 1.30 2.41
CA ILE A 71 -2.54 0.27 2.11
C ILE A 71 -3.16 -0.71 1.11
N VAL A 72 -2.50 -0.85 -0.04
CA VAL A 72 -2.95 -1.63 -1.19
C VAL A 72 -1.90 -2.64 -1.60
N SER A 73 -2.32 -3.69 -2.32
CA SER A 73 -1.39 -4.67 -2.90
C SER A 73 -1.64 -4.88 -4.37
N ALA A 74 -0.59 -4.84 -5.18
CA ALA A 74 -0.66 -5.15 -6.61
C ALA A 74 0.32 -6.27 -6.99
N ALA A 75 0.02 -6.94 -8.10
CA ALA A 75 0.89 -7.93 -8.73
C ALA A 75 1.13 -7.52 -10.18
N PHE A 76 2.39 -7.39 -10.58
CA PHE A 76 2.78 -6.85 -11.88
C PHE A 76 4.23 -7.26 -12.21
N ARG A 77 4.59 -7.09 -13.47
CA ARG A 77 5.94 -7.20 -14.01
C ARG A 77 6.49 -5.83 -14.34
N ALA A 78 7.82 -5.73 -14.41
CA ALA A 78 8.50 -4.53 -14.82
C ALA A 78 7.98 -4.07 -16.20
N GLY A 79 7.62 -2.79 -16.28
CA GLY A 79 7.06 -2.15 -17.48
C GLY A 79 5.54 -2.24 -17.64
N GLU A 80 4.81 -3.02 -16.82
CA GLU A 80 3.34 -3.00 -16.85
C GLU A 80 2.76 -1.71 -16.24
N VAL A 81 3.45 -1.16 -15.23
CA VAL A 81 3.10 0.12 -14.61
C VAL A 81 4.33 1.04 -14.67
N PRO A 82 4.34 2.07 -15.53
CA PRO A 82 5.42 3.05 -15.58
C PRO A 82 5.72 3.64 -14.19
N GLY A 83 6.99 3.57 -13.77
CA GLY A 83 7.45 3.99 -12.44
C GLY A 83 7.60 2.85 -11.41
N LEU A 84 7.07 1.65 -11.72
CA LEU A 84 7.27 0.42 -10.93
C LEU A 84 8.07 -0.60 -11.76
N ASP A 85 9.37 -0.38 -11.88
CA ASP A 85 10.26 -1.15 -12.76
C ASP A 85 10.81 -2.43 -12.11
N TYR A 86 9.93 -3.27 -11.56
CA TYR A 86 10.29 -4.56 -10.96
C TYR A 86 9.13 -5.56 -11.02
N ASP A 87 9.45 -6.83 -10.77
CA ASP A 87 8.49 -7.93 -10.77
C ASP A 87 8.01 -8.27 -9.36
N THR A 88 6.70 -8.48 -9.21
CA THR A 88 6.12 -8.98 -7.96
C THR A 88 4.85 -9.81 -8.19
N ARG A 89 4.67 -10.84 -7.36
CA ARG A 89 3.43 -11.63 -7.28
C ARG A 89 2.41 -11.06 -6.29
N GLY A 90 2.76 -9.97 -5.62
CA GLY A 90 1.98 -9.33 -4.57
C GLY A 90 2.91 -8.46 -3.73
N HIS A 91 2.69 -7.15 -3.73
CA HIS A 91 3.52 -6.19 -3.02
C HIS A 91 2.67 -5.09 -2.38
N LEU A 92 2.90 -4.83 -1.09
CA LEU A 92 2.19 -3.80 -0.34
C LEU A 92 2.82 -2.42 -0.56
N MET A 93 1.98 -1.45 -0.88
CA MET A 93 2.33 -0.04 -1.04
C MET A 93 1.29 0.83 -0.32
N VAL A 94 1.66 2.06 0.01
CA VAL A 94 0.71 3.02 0.60
C VAL A 94 0.29 4.04 -0.44
N LEU A 95 -0.98 4.08 -0.79
CA LEU A 95 -1.57 5.15 -1.59
C LEU A 95 -1.79 6.38 -0.70
N VAL A 96 -1.07 7.45 -1.00
CA VAL A 96 -0.98 8.65 -0.15
C VAL A 96 -1.52 9.92 -0.82
N GLY A 97 -1.95 9.84 -2.07
CA GLY A 97 -2.32 11.01 -2.83
C GLY A 97 -2.71 10.69 -4.26
N PHE A 98 -3.20 11.72 -4.94
CA PHE A 98 -3.37 11.75 -6.38
C PHE A 98 -2.80 13.07 -6.91
N THR A 99 -2.29 13.08 -8.13
CA THR A 99 -1.93 14.31 -8.83
C THR A 99 -3.19 15.09 -9.21
N ALA A 100 -3.03 16.33 -9.68
CA ALA A 100 -4.14 17.13 -10.19
C ALA A 100 -4.86 16.48 -11.39
N THR A 101 -4.17 15.59 -12.13
CA THR A 101 -4.72 14.82 -13.24
C THR A 101 -5.32 13.48 -12.81
N GLY A 102 -5.25 13.14 -11.52
CA GLY A 102 -5.80 11.90 -10.97
C GLY A 102 -4.83 10.72 -10.99
N ASP A 103 -3.53 10.93 -11.20
CA ASP A 103 -2.55 9.86 -11.14
C ASP A 103 -2.22 9.50 -9.68
N PRO A 104 -2.31 8.22 -9.28
CA PRO A 104 -2.03 7.81 -7.91
C PRO A 104 -0.57 8.08 -7.50
N VAL A 105 -0.40 8.55 -6.27
CA VAL A 105 0.89 8.74 -5.62
C VAL A 105 1.06 7.70 -4.52
N LEU A 106 2.06 6.85 -4.67
CA LEU A 106 2.37 5.72 -3.81
C LEU A 106 3.63 5.99 -2.99
N ASN A 107 3.65 5.49 -1.76
CA ASN A 107 4.88 5.21 -1.03
C ASN A 107 5.18 3.71 -1.18
N ASP A 108 6.21 3.40 -1.97
CA ASP A 108 6.66 2.05 -2.29
C ASP A 108 7.91 1.66 -1.48
N PRO A 109 7.80 0.70 -0.54
CA PRO A 109 8.93 0.29 0.29
C PRO A 109 10.00 -0.53 -0.45
N TYR A 110 9.79 -0.89 -1.72
CA TYR A 110 10.80 -1.57 -2.55
C TYR A 110 11.89 -0.61 -3.07
N ALA A 111 11.75 0.69 -2.83
CA ALA A 111 12.76 1.68 -3.21
C ALA A 111 14.14 1.43 -2.57
N ALA A 112 15.19 1.81 -3.29
CA ALA A 112 16.57 1.65 -2.83
C ALA A 112 16.95 2.63 -1.69
N ASP A 113 16.31 3.79 -1.65
CA ASP A 113 16.52 4.85 -0.68
C ASP A 113 15.20 5.57 -0.38
N ASP A 114 15.26 6.47 0.62
CA ASP A 114 14.09 7.20 1.12
C ASP A 114 13.49 8.16 0.07
N GLU A 115 14.32 8.68 -0.84
CA GLU A 115 13.88 9.58 -1.91
C GLU A 115 13.04 8.83 -2.95
N GLY A 116 13.44 7.61 -3.30
CA GLY A 116 12.72 6.76 -4.25
C GLY A 116 11.44 6.11 -3.73
N VAL A 117 11.09 6.28 -2.44
CA VAL A 117 9.87 5.71 -1.85
C VAL A 117 8.62 6.33 -2.48
N ARG A 118 8.61 7.65 -2.68
CA ARG A 118 7.43 8.34 -3.22
C ARG A 118 7.42 8.29 -4.74
N ARG A 119 6.38 7.73 -5.33
CA ARG A 119 6.25 7.52 -6.78
C ARG A 119 4.87 7.90 -7.28
N THR A 120 4.80 8.59 -8.40
CA THR A 120 3.56 8.76 -9.16
C THR A 120 3.53 7.68 -10.24
N VAL A 121 2.39 7.01 -10.40
CA VAL A 121 2.22 5.96 -11.41
C VAL A 121 0.98 6.23 -12.24
N ASP A 122 0.96 5.71 -13.46
CA ASP A 122 -0.19 5.84 -14.37
C ASP A 122 -1.45 5.22 -13.74
N ARG A 123 -2.56 5.98 -13.73
CA ARG A 123 -3.82 5.59 -13.08
C ARG A 123 -4.37 4.28 -13.60
N ASP A 124 -4.55 4.17 -14.91
CA ASP A 124 -5.25 3.05 -15.54
C ASP A 124 -4.40 1.78 -15.43
N ARG A 125 -3.08 1.90 -15.61
CA ARG A 125 -2.15 0.78 -15.45
C ARG A 125 -2.13 0.27 -14.02
N PHE A 126 -2.05 1.18 -13.04
CA PHE A 126 -2.01 0.79 -11.65
C PHE A 126 -3.34 0.17 -11.19
N GLU A 127 -4.48 0.77 -11.54
CA GLU A 127 -5.79 0.24 -11.21
C GLU A 127 -5.97 -1.18 -11.76
N ALA A 128 -5.58 -1.41 -13.02
CA ALA A 128 -5.68 -2.72 -13.65
C ALA A 128 -4.89 -3.80 -12.87
N VAL A 129 -3.64 -3.53 -12.48
CA VAL A 129 -2.82 -4.52 -11.75
C VAL A 129 -3.23 -4.68 -10.29
N TRP A 130 -3.76 -3.63 -9.65
CA TRP A 130 -4.32 -3.72 -8.30
C TRP A 130 -5.60 -4.56 -8.28
N GLN A 131 -6.51 -4.32 -9.23
CA GLN A 131 -7.75 -5.06 -9.38
C GLN A 131 -7.51 -6.51 -9.82
N ALA A 132 -6.61 -6.77 -10.77
CA ALA A 132 -6.29 -8.12 -11.21
C ALA A 132 -5.51 -8.92 -10.15
N GLY A 133 -4.62 -8.26 -9.40
CA GLY A 133 -3.76 -8.90 -8.41
C GLY A 133 -4.48 -9.21 -7.11
N SER A 134 -4.89 -8.18 -6.37
CA SER A 134 -5.52 -8.36 -5.05
C SER A 134 -7.04 -8.35 -5.11
N GLY A 135 -7.65 -8.04 -6.27
CA GLY A 135 -9.09 -7.84 -6.35
C GLY A 135 -9.54 -6.46 -5.86
N GLY A 136 -8.66 -5.47 -5.76
CA GLY A 136 -9.02 -4.16 -5.20
C GLY A 136 -9.10 -4.16 -3.68
N VAL A 137 -8.52 -5.15 -3.01
CA VAL A 137 -8.50 -5.18 -1.54
C VAL A 137 -7.58 -4.06 -1.06
N ALA A 138 -8.04 -3.34 -0.04
CA ALA A 138 -7.28 -2.33 0.69
C ALA A 138 -7.48 -2.57 2.18
N TYR A 139 -6.49 -2.23 3.00
CA TYR A 139 -6.76 -2.04 4.42
C TYR A 139 -6.57 -0.59 4.82
N VAL A 140 -7.49 -0.16 5.67
CA VAL A 140 -7.66 1.20 6.15
C VAL A 140 -7.12 1.23 7.57
N VAL A 141 -6.31 2.23 7.88
CA VAL A 141 -5.87 2.53 9.25
C VAL A 141 -6.06 4.02 9.46
N ARG A 142 -6.92 4.38 10.42
CA ARG A 142 -7.24 5.78 10.71
C ARG A 142 -7.25 6.05 12.22
N PRO A 143 -6.94 7.27 12.67
CA PRO A 143 -7.29 7.69 14.02
C PRO A 143 -8.80 7.61 14.20
N ALA A 144 -9.27 7.15 15.37
CA ALA A 144 -10.71 6.99 15.64
C ALA A 144 -11.53 8.29 15.47
N GLY A 145 -10.89 9.45 15.60
CA GLY A 145 -11.51 10.77 15.39
C GLY A 145 -11.59 11.26 13.93
N VAL A 146 -10.92 10.60 12.98
CA VAL A 146 -10.97 11.00 11.55
C VAL A 146 -12.13 10.26 10.87
N PRO A 147 -13.22 10.94 10.47
CA PRO A 147 -14.39 10.24 9.91
C PRO A 147 -14.06 9.55 8.58
N LEU A 148 -14.73 8.43 8.33
CA LEU A 148 -14.71 7.78 7.02
C LEU A 148 -15.44 8.66 5.98
N PRO A 149 -15.05 8.59 4.69
CA PRO A 149 -15.82 9.25 3.64
C PRO A 149 -17.23 8.64 3.54
N PRO A 150 -18.23 9.41 3.05
CA PRO A 150 -19.56 8.89 2.81
C PRO A 150 -19.53 7.60 2.00
N ALA A 151 -20.19 6.56 2.50
CA ALA A 151 -20.25 5.29 1.81
C ALA A 151 -21.08 5.41 0.52
N PRO A 152 -20.69 4.71 -0.55
CA PRO A 152 -21.47 4.62 -1.78
C PRO A 152 -22.80 3.89 -1.54
N ALA A 153 -23.73 3.99 -2.50
CA ALA A 153 -25.09 3.44 -2.38
C ALA A 153 -25.12 1.95 -1.99
N GLN A 154 -24.22 1.16 -2.56
CA GLN A 154 -23.88 -0.16 -2.03
C GLN A 154 -22.59 -0.01 -1.22
N ALA A 155 -22.76 0.03 0.10
CA ALA A 155 -21.66 0.21 1.03
C ALA A 155 -20.71 -0.99 1.01
N ASN A 156 -19.42 -0.68 0.93
CA ASN A 156 -18.30 -1.58 1.08
C ASN A 156 -17.33 -1.13 2.18
N TRP A 157 -17.62 -0.01 2.85
CA TRP A 157 -16.99 0.45 4.09
C TRP A 157 -18.01 1.23 4.93
#